data_AF-A0A9P5ZL79-F1
#
_entry.id   AF-A0A9P5ZL79-F1
#
_cell.length_a   1.000
_cell.length_b   1.000
_cell.length_c   1.000
_cell.angle_alpha   90.00
_cell.angle_beta   90.00
_cell.angle_gamma   90.00
#
_symmetry.space_group_name_H-M   'P 1'
#
loop_
_entity.id
_entity.type
_entity.pdbx_description
1 polymer ?
#
loop_
_entity_poly.entity_id
_entity_poly.type
_entity_poly.pdbx_seq_one_letter_code
_entity_poly.pdbx_strand_id
1 'polypeptide(L)'
;MGKYRPKEIGAWIKTGRAVELTIKSAAAFGEQWWQWYLELQPAGRAQEDGSLQRVVLDKAEWSELYKGMINGMYSLLASLAWWLKAANPACTPKVEVSKVLDDVNWVLEAMTHAHSSKRASPKAEEPASKKARIA
;
A
#
# COMPACT_ATOMS: atom_id res chain seq x y z
N MET A 1 -3.52 16.43 2.52
CA MET A 1 -4.48 15.33 2.22
C MET A 1 -4.15 14.84 0.81
N GLY A 2 -4.14 13.53 0.55
CA GLY A 2 -3.84 12.99 -0.79
C GLY A 2 -4.77 13.59 -1.84
N LYS A 3 -4.19 14.12 -2.92
CA LYS A 3 -4.87 14.99 -3.88
C LYS A 3 -5.92 14.22 -4.68
N TYR A 4 -5.74 12.91 -4.86
CA TYR A 4 -6.64 12.06 -5.64
C TYR A 4 -7.54 11.15 -4.81
N ARG A 5 -7.48 11.19 -3.47
CA ARG A 5 -8.33 10.33 -2.64
C ARG A 5 -9.82 10.55 -2.93
N PRO A 6 -10.58 9.50 -3.30
CA PRO A 6 -12.03 9.59 -3.47
C PRO A 6 -12.72 10.27 -2.28
N LYS A 7 -13.65 11.19 -2.57
CA LYS A 7 -14.34 11.99 -1.54
C LYS A 7 -15.13 11.12 -0.58
N GLU A 8 -15.69 10.03 -1.10
CA GLU A 8 -16.35 8.94 -0.40
C GLU A 8 -15.46 8.47 0.76
N ILE A 9 -14.22 8.04 0.47
CA ILE A 9 -13.27 7.55 1.48
C ILE A 9 -12.96 8.63 2.52
N GLY A 10 -12.81 9.88 2.07
CA GLY A 10 -12.63 11.02 2.98
C GLY A 10 -13.80 11.23 3.95
N ALA A 11 -15.04 11.09 3.47
CA ALA A 11 -16.23 11.17 4.31
C ALA A 11 -16.32 9.99 5.28
N TRP A 12 -16.03 8.77 4.82
CA TRP A 12 -16.01 7.58 5.67
C TRP A 12 -14.97 7.64 6.79
N ILE A 13 -13.79 8.18 6.52
CA ILE A 13 -12.78 8.39 7.57
C ILE A 13 -13.28 9.38 8.62
N LYS A 14 -14.00 10.43 8.21
CA LYS A 14 -14.56 11.44 9.13
C LYS A 14 -15.66 10.88 10.03
N THR A 15 -16.38 9.84 9.61
CA THR A 15 -17.39 9.17 10.45
C THR A 15 -16.79 8.13 11.40
N GLY A 16 -15.46 8.13 11.58
CA GLY A 16 -14.79 7.12 12.40
C GLY A 16 -14.85 5.73 11.77
N ARG A 17 -15.09 5.64 10.46
CA ARG A 17 -15.18 4.40 9.69
C ARG A 17 -16.40 3.52 10.05
N ALA A 18 -17.42 4.10 10.68
CA ALA A 18 -18.54 3.37 11.25
C ALA A 18 -19.57 2.84 10.24
N VAL A 19 -19.58 3.39 9.02
CA VAL A 19 -20.59 3.09 8.00
C VAL A 19 -19.95 2.60 6.70
N GLU A 20 -20.65 1.75 5.96
CA GLU A 20 -20.21 1.32 4.63
C GLU A 20 -20.24 2.49 3.62
N LEU A 21 -19.30 2.50 2.66
CA LEU A 21 -19.29 3.48 1.58
C LEU A 21 -20.40 3.24 0.57
N THR A 22 -21.16 4.29 0.28
CA THR A 22 -22.11 4.31 -0.84
C THR A 22 -21.38 4.76 -2.11
N ILE A 23 -21.14 3.84 -3.03
CA ILE A 23 -20.53 4.12 -4.34
C ILE A 23 -21.63 4.26 -5.38
N LYS A 24 -21.82 5.47 -5.91
CA LYS A 24 -22.85 5.78 -6.92
C LYS A 24 -22.48 5.32 -8.33
N SER A 25 -21.19 5.37 -8.67
CA SER A 25 -20.65 4.94 -9.96
C SER A 25 -19.35 4.19 -9.73
N ALA A 26 -19.37 2.87 -9.99
CA ALA A 26 -18.18 2.04 -9.82
C ALA A 26 -17.05 2.44 -10.79
N ALA A 27 -17.38 2.92 -11.99
CA ALA A 27 -16.39 3.37 -12.97
C ALA A 27 -15.66 4.62 -12.48
N ALA A 28 -16.40 5.68 -12.13
CA ALA A 28 -15.81 6.94 -11.67
C ALA A 28 -15.07 6.80 -10.33
N PHE A 29 -15.56 5.91 -9.46
CA PHE A 29 -14.84 5.56 -8.23
C PHE A 29 -13.53 4.85 -8.54
N GLY A 30 -13.54 3.87 -9.45
CA GLY A 30 -12.36 3.12 -9.86
C GLY A 30 -11.24 3.98 -10.42
N GLU A 31 -11.57 4.91 -11.31
CA GLU A 31 -10.60 5.86 -11.87
C GLU A 31 -9.94 6.72 -10.79
N GLN A 32 -10.74 7.32 -9.89
CA GLN A 32 -10.21 8.11 -8.79
C GLN A 32 -9.43 7.26 -7.78
N TRP A 33 -9.90 6.05 -7.50
CA TRP A 33 -9.23 5.12 -6.60
C TRP A 33 -7.86 4.71 -7.16
N TRP A 34 -7.76 4.45 -8.47
CA TRP A 34 -6.50 4.13 -9.12
C TRP A 34 -5.49 5.28 -9.03
N GLN A 35 -5.92 6.51 -9.31
CA GLN A 35 -5.06 7.69 -9.16
C GLN A 35 -4.57 7.88 -7.71
N TRP A 36 -5.45 7.65 -6.74
CA TRP A 36 -5.07 7.66 -5.33
C TRP A 36 -4.09 6.54 -4.97
N TYR A 37 -4.30 5.34 -5.50
CA TYR A 37 -3.41 4.21 -5.29
C TYR A 37 -2.01 4.48 -5.84
N LEU A 38 -1.90 5.08 -7.02
CA LEU A 38 -0.63 5.53 -7.61
C LEU A 38 0.11 6.53 -6.72
N GLU A 39 -0.58 7.52 -6.12
CA GLU A 39 0.03 8.48 -5.18
C GLU A 39 0.63 7.82 -3.93
N LEU A 40 0.06 6.69 -3.51
CA LEU A 40 0.50 5.97 -2.34
C LEU A 40 1.69 5.04 -2.63
N GLN A 41 1.99 4.78 -3.91
CA GLN A 41 3.11 3.96 -4.27
C GLN A 41 4.44 4.69 -4.10
N PRO A 42 5.50 3.97 -3.71
CA PRO A 42 6.85 4.50 -3.78
C PRO A 42 7.19 5.02 -5.18
N ALA A 43 7.92 6.14 -5.26
CA ALA A 43 8.33 6.74 -6.52
C ALA A 43 9.12 5.77 -7.42
N GLY A 44 9.93 4.88 -6.82
CA GLY A 44 10.69 3.86 -7.55
C GLY A 44 9.84 2.81 -8.28
N ARG A 45 8.52 2.76 -8.06
CA ARG A 45 7.60 1.87 -8.80
C ARG A 45 6.99 2.52 -10.03
N ALA A 46 6.85 3.84 -10.04
CA ALA A 46 6.08 4.54 -11.05
C ALA A 46 6.84 4.61 -12.38
N GLN A 47 6.17 4.24 -13.47
CA GLN A 47 6.69 4.40 -14.84
C GLN A 47 6.06 5.60 -15.54
N GLU A 48 6.71 6.10 -16.58
CA GLU A 48 6.22 7.23 -17.40
C GLU A 48 4.89 6.93 -18.09
N ASP A 49 4.58 5.65 -18.34
CA ASP A 49 3.31 5.20 -18.93
C ASP A 49 2.17 5.04 -17.91
N GLY A 50 2.42 5.35 -16.63
CA GLY A 50 1.46 5.21 -15.54
C GLY A 50 1.29 3.78 -15.00
N SER A 51 2.13 2.83 -15.44
CA SER A 51 2.18 1.49 -14.87
C SER A 51 3.07 1.43 -13.62
N LEU A 52 2.94 0.34 -12.86
CA LEU A 52 3.71 0.09 -11.64
C LEU A 52 4.65 -1.10 -11.82
N GLN A 53 5.94 -0.87 -11.64
CA GLN A 53 6.93 -1.96 -11.60
C GLN A 53 6.88 -2.70 -10.26
N ARG A 54 7.17 -4.00 -10.34
CA ARG A 54 7.31 -4.90 -9.19
C ARG A 54 8.79 -4.98 -8.80
N VAL A 55 9.26 -3.94 -8.11
CA VAL A 55 10.65 -3.80 -7.66
C VAL A 55 10.79 -3.95 -6.15
N VAL A 56 11.86 -4.58 -5.68
CA VAL A 56 12.13 -4.68 -4.24
C VAL A 56 12.66 -3.33 -3.76
N LEU A 57 11.94 -2.71 -2.83
CA LEU A 57 12.23 -1.39 -2.30
C LEU A 57 12.42 -1.43 -0.78
N ASP A 58 13.14 -0.45 -0.26
CA ASP A 58 13.45 -0.37 1.16
C ASP A 58 12.20 -0.03 1.99
N LYS A 59 12.19 -0.46 3.26
CA LYS A 59 11.06 -0.19 4.19
C LYS A 59 10.66 1.29 4.25
N ALA A 60 11.63 2.20 4.14
CA ALA A 60 11.39 3.64 4.22
C ALA A 60 10.51 4.16 3.06
N GLU A 61 10.62 3.53 1.89
CA GLU A 61 9.90 3.93 0.69
C GLU A 61 8.40 3.59 0.79
N TRP A 62 8.05 2.54 1.55
CA TRP A 62 6.67 2.14 1.84
C TRP A 62 6.01 2.91 3.00
N SER A 63 6.66 3.94 3.53
CA SER A 63 6.26 4.63 4.77
C SER A 63 4.83 5.17 4.75
N GLU A 64 4.32 5.63 3.60
CA GLU A 64 2.92 6.08 3.46
C GLU A 64 1.92 4.94 3.67
N LEU A 65 2.15 3.78 3.06
CA LEU A 65 1.25 2.62 3.15
C LEU A 65 1.30 1.94 4.53
N TYR A 66 2.41 2.07 5.25
CA TYR A 66 2.53 1.63 6.64
C TYR A 66 1.71 2.46 7.64
N LYS A 67 1.22 3.65 7.26
CA LYS A 67 0.40 4.48 8.16
C LYS A 67 -0.94 3.81 8.41
N GLY A 68 -1.16 3.13 9.54
CA GLY A 68 -2.38 2.31 9.79
C GLY A 68 -3.75 3.02 9.80
N MET A 69 -3.87 4.27 9.36
CA MET A 69 -5.10 5.05 9.42
C MET A 69 -5.48 5.64 8.05
N ILE A 70 -5.20 6.93 7.84
CA ILE A 70 -5.85 7.76 6.82
C ILE A 70 -5.38 7.46 5.39
N ASN A 71 -4.12 7.06 5.24
CA ASN A 71 -3.47 6.66 3.98
C ASN A 71 -3.05 5.18 4.00
N GLY A 72 -3.54 4.44 4.99
CA GLY A 72 -3.04 3.10 5.28
C GLY A 72 -3.63 2.03 4.41
N MET A 73 -2.91 0.92 4.38
CA MET A 73 -3.34 -0.32 3.74
C MET A 73 -4.76 -0.75 4.15
N TYR A 74 -5.17 -0.50 5.41
CA TYR A 74 -6.55 -0.76 5.85
C TYR A 74 -7.59 0.01 5.03
N SER A 75 -7.41 1.33 4.89
CA SER A 75 -8.33 2.18 4.14
C SER A 75 -8.34 1.80 2.66
N LEU A 76 -7.18 1.38 2.14
CA LEU A 76 -7.02 0.90 0.78
C LEU A 76 -7.83 -0.40 0.53
N LEU A 77 -7.66 -1.40 1.39
CA LEU A 77 -8.34 -2.69 1.28
C LEU A 77 -9.86 -2.57 1.47
N ALA A 78 -10.30 -1.78 2.47
CA ALA A 78 -11.71 -1.55 2.72
C ALA A 78 -12.40 -0.91 1.50
N SER A 79 -11.78 0.11 0.91
CA SER A 79 -12.31 0.78 -0.27
C SER A 79 -12.28 -0.07 -1.53
N LEU A 80 -11.28 -0.93 -1.70
CA LEU A 80 -11.22 -1.91 -2.79
C LEU A 80 -12.36 -2.94 -2.69
N ALA A 81 -12.65 -3.43 -1.49
CA ALA A 81 -13.76 -4.36 -1.26
C ALA A 81 -15.12 -3.74 -1.61
N TRP A 82 -15.35 -2.46 -1.25
CA TRP A 82 -16.57 -1.75 -1.64
C TRP A 82 -16.65 -1.48 -3.13
N TRP A 83 -15.52 -1.16 -3.77
CA TRP A 83 -15.48 -1.01 -5.22
C TRP A 83 -15.87 -2.32 -5.92
N LEU A 84 -15.34 -3.46 -5.47
CA LEU A 84 -15.69 -4.78 -5.98
C LEU A 84 -17.19 -5.08 -5.79
N LYS A 85 -17.74 -4.77 -4.62
CA LYS A 85 -19.18 -4.93 -4.34
C LYS A 85 -20.04 -4.04 -5.24
N ALA A 86 -19.61 -2.80 -5.49
CA ALA A 86 -20.30 -1.84 -6.34
C ALA A 86 -20.19 -2.15 -7.84
N ALA A 87 -19.16 -2.89 -8.27
CA ALA A 87 -18.93 -3.27 -9.66
C ALA A 87 -19.97 -4.26 -10.24
N ASN A 88 -20.88 -4.80 -9.42
CA ASN A 88 -22.03 -5.66 -9.76
C ASN A 88 -21.65 -7.04 -10.36
N PRO A 89 -22.01 -8.18 -9.74
CA PRO A 89 -21.63 -9.52 -10.24
C PRO A 89 -22.20 -9.91 -11.62
N ALA A 90 -23.19 -9.19 -12.16
CA ALA A 90 -23.67 -9.38 -13.53
C ALA A 90 -22.70 -8.82 -14.59
N CYS A 91 -21.81 -7.91 -14.19
CA CYS A 91 -20.63 -7.54 -14.95
C CYS A 91 -19.45 -8.28 -14.34
N THR A 92 -18.97 -9.29 -15.06
CA THR A 92 -17.67 -9.96 -14.86
C THR A 92 -16.66 -8.97 -14.28
N PRO A 93 -15.79 -9.34 -13.32
CA PRO A 93 -14.74 -8.45 -12.82
C PRO A 93 -14.07 -7.82 -14.02
N LYS A 94 -14.28 -6.51 -14.22
CA LYS A 94 -13.62 -5.80 -15.30
C LYS A 94 -12.15 -6.09 -15.09
N VAL A 95 -11.45 -6.56 -16.12
CA VAL A 95 -10.04 -6.97 -16.11
C VAL A 95 -9.17 -6.01 -15.26
N GLU A 96 -9.56 -4.75 -15.20
CA GLU A 96 -9.04 -3.69 -14.33
C GLU A 96 -9.03 -4.02 -12.82
N VAL A 97 -10.13 -4.47 -12.21
CA VAL A 97 -10.18 -4.74 -10.75
C VAL A 97 -9.30 -5.94 -10.38
N SER A 98 -9.24 -6.95 -11.26
CA SER A 98 -8.37 -8.11 -11.06
C SER A 98 -6.89 -7.73 -11.09
N LYS A 99 -6.49 -6.89 -12.06
CA LYS A 99 -5.10 -6.39 -12.14
C LYS A 99 -4.72 -5.56 -10.91
N VAL A 100 -5.64 -4.75 -10.41
CA VAL A 100 -5.43 -3.97 -9.18
C VAL A 100 -5.28 -4.90 -7.97
N LEU A 101 -6.13 -5.93 -7.84
CA LEU A 101 -6.02 -6.92 -6.76
C LEU A 101 -4.68 -7.65 -6.78
N ASP A 102 -4.22 -8.09 -7.96
CA ASP A 102 -2.93 -8.75 -8.11
C ASP A 102 -1.76 -7.84 -7.70
N ASP A 103 -1.82 -6.55 -8.03
CA ASP A 103 -0.80 -5.60 -7.61
C ASP A 103 -0.85 -5.32 -6.10
N VAL A 104 -2.04 -5.15 -5.53
CA VAL A 104 -2.21 -4.96 -4.08
C VAL A 104 -1.70 -6.17 -3.30
N ASN A 105 -1.95 -7.39 -3.79
CA ASN A 105 -1.40 -8.61 -3.18
C ASN A 105 0.14 -8.58 -3.20
N TRP A 106 0.73 -8.25 -4.35
CA TRP A 106 2.18 -8.13 -4.47
C TRP A 106 2.76 -7.04 -3.55
N VAL A 107 2.07 -5.89 -3.39
CA VAL A 107 2.48 -4.84 -2.46
C VAL A 107 2.47 -5.32 -1.01
N LEU A 108 1.45 -6.08 -0.60
CA LEU A 108 1.40 -6.66 0.74
C LEU A 108 2.61 -7.59 0.98
N GLU A 109 2.91 -8.46 0.03
CA GLU A 109 4.10 -9.33 0.09
C GLU A 109 5.40 -8.51 0.19
N ALA A 110 5.58 -7.52 -0.68
CA ALA A 110 6.75 -6.64 -0.69
C ALA A 110 6.92 -5.90 0.64
N MET A 111 5.83 -5.39 1.23
CA MET A 111 5.84 -4.75 2.54
C MET A 111 6.23 -5.74 3.64
N THR A 112 5.70 -6.96 3.64
CA THR A 112 6.09 -7.96 4.65
C THR A 112 7.56 -8.36 4.56
N HIS A 113 8.11 -8.51 3.34
CA HIS A 113 9.53 -8.79 3.12
C HIS A 113 10.43 -7.61 3.55
N ALA A 114 10.06 -6.37 3.20
CA ALA A 114 10.79 -5.18 3.63
C ALA A 114 10.77 -5.02 5.17
N HIS A 115 9.70 -5.49 5.83
CA HIS A 115 9.59 -5.50 7.28
C HIS A 115 10.46 -6.59 7.95
N SER A 116 10.51 -7.79 7.38
CA SER A 116 11.28 -8.92 7.94
C SER A 116 12.80 -8.78 7.76
N SER A 117 13.25 -8.11 6.69
CA SER A 117 14.69 -7.92 6.40
C SER A 117 15.45 -7.16 7.52
N LYS A 118 14.76 -6.30 8.30
CA LYS A 118 15.35 -5.61 9.47
C LYS A 118 15.43 -6.46 10.75
N ARG A 119 14.81 -7.65 10.81
CA ARG A 119 14.89 -8.54 11.98
C ARG A 119 16.07 -9.51 11.94
N ALA A 120 16.86 -9.52 10.87
CA ALA A 120 18.17 -10.18 10.91
C ALA A 120 19.09 -9.40 11.86
N SER A 121 19.30 -9.95 13.05
CA SER A 121 20.10 -9.37 14.15
C SER A 121 21.48 -8.87 13.71
N PRO A 122 22.07 -7.86 14.42
CA PRO A 122 23.48 -7.56 14.27
C PRO A 122 24.29 -8.82 14.64
N LYS A 123 25.16 -9.29 13.75
CA LYS A 123 26.20 -10.26 14.11
C LYS A 123 26.95 -9.69 15.31
N ALA A 124 27.00 -10.44 16.41
CA ALA A 124 27.80 -10.12 17.57
C ALA A 124 29.24 -9.86 17.12
N GLU A 125 29.72 -8.64 17.33
CA GLU A 125 31.12 -8.28 17.15
C GLU A 125 31.91 -8.94 18.29
N GLU A 126 32.80 -9.83 17.92
CA GLU A 126 33.72 -10.56 18.79
C GLU A 126 34.68 -9.56 19.48
N PRO A 127 34.88 -9.61 20.81
CA PRO A 127 35.67 -8.59 21.49
C PRO A 127 37.16 -8.72 21.16
N ALA A 128 37.74 -7.62 20.66
CA ALA A 128 39.14 -7.51 20.31
C ALA A 128 40.06 -7.80 21.52
N SER A 129 40.96 -8.76 21.32
CA SER A 129 42.03 -9.16 22.23
C SER A 129 42.97 -7.99 22.57
N LYS A 130 42.99 -7.57 23.84
CA LYS A 130 44.01 -6.66 24.38
C LYS A 130 45.32 -7.42 24.57
N LYS A 131 46.30 -7.21 23.69
CA LYS A 131 47.69 -7.60 23.97
C LYS A 131 48.31 -6.60 24.95
N ALA A 132 48.75 -7.14 26.09
CA ALA A 132 49.47 -6.43 27.14
C ALA A 132 50.82 -5.91 26.65
N ARG A 133 51.20 -4.70 27.09
CA ARG A 133 52.53 -4.13 26.91
C ARG A 133 53.32 -4.41 28.19
N ILE A 134 54.30 -5.30 28.09
CA ILE A 134 55.28 -5.58 29.14
C ILE A 134 56.29 -4.43 29.13
N ALA A 135 56.54 -3.85 30.30
CA ALA A 135 57.70 -3.01 30.60
C ALA A 135 58.59 -3.77 31.58
#